data_AF-A0A8J2J7G9-F1
#
_entry.id   AF-A0A8J2J7G9-F1
#
_cell.length_a   1.000
_cell.length_b   1.000
_cell.length_c   1.000
_cell.angle_alpha   90.00
_cell.angle_beta   90.00
_cell.angle_gamma   90.00
#
_symmetry.space_group_name_H-M   'P 1'
#
loop_
_entity.id
_entity.type
_entity.pdbx_description
1 polymer ?
#
loop_
_entity_poly.entity_id
_entity_poly.type
_entity_poly.pdbx_seq_one_letter_code
_entity_poly.pdbx_strand_id
1 'polypeptide(L)'
;MLTYGLFLFLLGFTGTAESEITPESQSSITEKNSTRFPLNLYIKGYSYIRKSKVFKNFTLEDTIEWVDNVEQWSLPEMEKLFPYYLAGYDYEDRPIWVAEIGKYNIRSVVERGPEGLNDVEKYCFQAAFRIFKSLYVKDTDTKEVRDIVFLGDFEGTDISQLAHLPTVSFLLNLAGSYLDITDQILGHAFAINVNYIAARAFDLLRPILGGVFEKIEIYGINKSKWMAALRRKLPEETIPPWYGGSKRFTPLEVYG
;
A
#
# COMPACT_ATOMS: atom_id res chain seq x y z
N MET A 1 -12.21 -23.54 23.42
CA MET A 1 -11.82 -24.62 22.50
C MET A 1 -12.98 -24.86 21.54
N LEU A 2 -13.18 -23.93 20.61
CA LEU A 2 -14.18 -24.02 19.53
C LEU A 2 -13.41 -23.67 18.25
N THR A 3 -12.85 -24.73 17.72
CA THR A 3 -12.04 -24.82 16.50
C THR A 3 -12.94 -24.89 15.26
N TYR A 4 -12.41 -24.39 14.13
CA TYR A 4 -12.85 -24.66 12.75
C TYR A 4 -14.09 -23.94 12.19
N GLY A 5 -13.99 -22.63 11.98
CA GLY A 5 -14.92 -21.85 11.14
C GLY A 5 -14.26 -20.88 10.15
N LEU A 6 -12.93 -20.93 9.98
CA LEU A 6 -12.17 -19.93 9.20
C LEU A 6 -11.10 -20.56 8.28
N PHE A 7 -11.36 -21.78 7.82
CA PHE A 7 -10.40 -22.61 7.07
C PHE A 7 -10.83 -22.90 5.62
N LEU A 8 -11.85 -22.21 5.10
CA LEU A 8 -12.39 -22.45 3.74
C LEU A 8 -12.49 -21.20 2.85
N PHE A 9 -11.75 -20.13 3.16
CA PHE A 9 -11.65 -18.97 2.26
C PHE A 9 -10.22 -18.62 1.84
N LEU A 10 -9.23 -19.41 2.29
CA LEU A 10 -7.80 -19.20 2.05
C LEU A 10 -7.21 -20.12 0.95
N LEU A 11 -8.02 -20.89 0.23
CA LEU A 11 -7.58 -21.78 -0.86
C LEU A 11 -8.17 -21.41 -2.23
N GLY A 12 -8.41 -20.12 -2.44
CA GLY A 12 -9.04 -19.61 -3.67
C GLY A 12 -8.13 -18.80 -4.58
N PHE A 13 -6.80 -18.91 -4.52
CA PHE A 13 -5.91 -18.19 -5.44
C PHE A 13 -4.65 -18.99 -5.76
N THR A 14 -4.82 -20.10 -6.48
CA THR A 14 -3.76 -20.66 -7.34
C THR A 14 -4.20 -20.46 -8.79
N GLY A 15 -4.08 -19.23 -9.27
CA GLY A 15 -4.30 -18.89 -10.67
C GLY A 15 -3.22 -17.90 -11.09
N THR A 16 -2.25 -18.36 -11.87
CA THR A 16 -1.24 -17.52 -12.50
C THR A 16 -1.91 -16.68 -13.58
N ALA A 17 -2.31 -15.45 -13.26
CA ALA A 17 -2.98 -14.54 -14.20
C ALA A 17 -2.13 -14.19 -15.46
N GLU A 18 -0.82 -14.44 -15.41
CA GLU A 18 0.07 -14.23 -16.56
C GLU A 18 -0.27 -15.14 -17.76
N SER A 19 -0.91 -16.30 -17.55
CA SER A 19 -1.21 -17.24 -18.63
C SER A 19 -2.46 -16.90 -19.46
N GLU A 20 -3.23 -15.88 -19.09
CA GLU A 20 -4.50 -15.53 -19.75
C GLU A 20 -4.42 -14.29 -20.67
N ILE A 21 -3.31 -13.55 -20.65
CA ILE A 21 -3.12 -12.39 -21.54
C ILE A 21 -2.59 -12.89 -22.88
N THR A 22 -3.47 -12.95 -23.90
CA THR A 22 -3.07 -13.42 -25.23
C THR A 22 -2.16 -12.38 -25.91
N PRO A 23 -1.17 -12.83 -26.73
CA PRO A 23 -0.34 -11.91 -27.52
C PRO A 23 -1.16 -10.96 -28.42
N GLU A 24 -2.32 -11.39 -28.89
CA GLU A 24 -3.26 -10.58 -29.68
C GLU A 24 -3.85 -9.42 -28.87
N SER A 25 -4.18 -9.64 -27.59
CA SER A 25 -4.66 -8.57 -26.70
C SER A 25 -3.58 -7.53 -26.39
N GLN A 26 -2.30 -7.94 -26.32
CA GLN A 26 -1.19 -7.01 -26.12
C GLN A 26 -0.95 -6.17 -27.38
N SER A 27 -0.92 -6.82 -28.55
CA SER A 27 -0.73 -6.20 -29.86
C SER A 27 -1.75 -5.10 -30.17
N SER A 28 -3.04 -5.38 -29.97
CA SER A 28 -4.13 -4.44 -30.25
C SER A 28 -4.13 -3.22 -29.32
N ILE A 29 -3.62 -3.37 -28.10
CA ILE A 29 -3.49 -2.28 -27.12
C ILE A 29 -2.31 -1.37 -27.46
N THR A 30 -1.16 -1.94 -27.86
CA THR A 30 0.00 -1.16 -28.34
C THR A 30 -0.30 -0.34 -29.59
N GLU A 31 -1.18 -0.82 -30.48
CA GLU A 31 -1.57 -0.09 -31.69
C GLU A 31 -2.62 1.00 -31.44
N LYS A 32 -3.51 0.84 -30.43
CA LYS A 32 -4.61 1.78 -30.19
C LYS A 32 -4.31 2.90 -29.20
N ASN A 33 -3.40 2.70 -28.23
CA ASN A 33 -3.19 3.65 -27.15
C ASN A 33 -1.71 4.04 -27.03
N SER A 34 -1.40 5.32 -27.21
CA SER A 34 -0.18 5.92 -26.64
C SER A 34 -0.35 5.95 -25.12
N THR A 35 -0.19 4.78 -24.49
CA THR A 35 -0.39 4.61 -23.06
C THR A 35 0.56 5.54 -22.30
N ARG A 36 0.05 6.19 -21.24
CA ARG A 36 0.80 7.18 -20.45
C ARG A 36 1.98 6.53 -19.71
N PHE A 37 1.92 5.22 -19.50
CA PHE A 37 2.96 4.40 -18.88
C PHE A 37 3.29 3.18 -19.75
N PRO A 38 4.40 2.47 -19.51
CA PRO A 38 4.68 1.24 -20.23
C PRO A 38 3.66 0.14 -19.94
N LEU A 39 3.34 -0.66 -20.97
CA LEU A 39 2.33 -1.71 -20.91
C LEU A 39 2.55 -2.73 -19.77
N ASN A 40 3.81 -3.02 -19.40
CA ASN A 40 4.11 -3.93 -18.30
C ASN A 40 3.60 -3.45 -16.94
N LEU A 41 3.48 -2.12 -16.72
CA LEU A 41 2.93 -1.55 -15.51
C LEU A 41 1.43 -1.76 -15.44
N TYR A 42 0.73 -1.57 -16.56
CA TYR A 42 -0.71 -1.86 -16.66
C TYR A 42 -0.98 -3.35 -16.52
N ILE A 43 -0.14 -4.22 -17.10
CA ILE A 43 -0.27 -5.68 -16.95
C ILE A 43 -0.09 -6.10 -15.49
N LYS A 44 0.93 -5.58 -14.81
CA LYS A 44 1.13 -5.80 -13.37
C LYS A 44 -0.08 -5.28 -12.58
N GLY A 45 -0.45 -4.01 -12.77
CA GLY A 45 -1.62 -3.40 -12.14
C GLY A 45 -2.91 -4.22 -12.36
N TYR A 46 -3.15 -4.67 -13.58
CA TYR A 46 -4.29 -5.51 -13.97
C TYR A 46 -4.31 -6.86 -13.25
N SER A 47 -3.17 -7.56 -13.21
CA SER A 47 -3.05 -8.84 -12.49
C SER A 47 -3.41 -8.71 -11.00
N TYR A 48 -3.19 -7.53 -10.42
CA TYR A 48 -3.51 -7.22 -9.03
C TYR A 48 -4.96 -6.76 -8.85
N ILE A 49 -5.43 -5.88 -9.72
CA ILE A 49 -6.79 -5.34 -9.74
C ILE A 49 -7.81 -6.48 -9.86
N ARG A 50 -7.56 -7.51 -10.66
CA ARG A 50 -8.47 -8.67 -10.77
C ARG A 50 -8.61 -9.51 -9.48
N LYS A 51 -7.69 -9.39 -8.53
CA LYS A 51 -7.82 -10.05 -7.21
C LYS A 51 -8.77 -9.30 -6.27
N SER A 52 -9.11 -8.04 -6.56
CA SER A 52 -10.03 -7.24 -5.76
C SER A 52 -11.50 -7.59 -6.02
N LYS A 53 -12.34 -7.48 -4.99
CA LYS A 53 -13.79 -7.67 -5.13
C LYS A 53 -14.44 -6.58 -5.97
N VAL A 54 -13.95 -5.34 -5.87
CA VAL A 54 -14.42 -4.19 -6.65
C VAL A 54 -14.08 -4.34 -8.13
N PHE A 55 -12.88 -4.83 -8.44
CA PHE A 55 -12.37 -4.81 -9.79
C PHE A 55 -12.25 -6.19 -10.47
N LYS A 56 -12.71 -7.27 -9.82
CA LYS A 56 -12.69 -8.64 -10.38
C LYS A 56 -13.29 -8.77 -11.80
N ASN A 57 -14.24 -7.89 -12.13
CA ASN A 57 -14.92 -7.90 -13.42
C ASN A 57 -14.28 -6.96 -14.45
N PHE A 58 -13.25 -6.20 -14.07
CA PHE A 58 -12.55 -5.31 -15.00
C PHE A 58 -11.84 -6.15 -16.06
N THR A 59 -11.95 -5.70 -17.30
CA THR A 59 -11.08 -6.08 -18.41
C THR A 59 -9.76 -5.31 -18.31
N LEU A 60 -8.78 -5.69 -19.13
CA LEU A 60 -7.52 -4.94 -19.23
C LEU A 60 -7.77 -3.51 -19.74
N GLU A 61 -8.74 -3.34 -20.64
CA GLU A 61 -9.15 -2.04 -21.16
C GLU A 61 -9.77 -1.17 -20.07
N ASP A 62 -10.70 -1.71 -19.27
CA ASP A 62 -11.29 -1.01 -18.11
C ASP A 62 -10.21 -0.60 -17.10
N THR A 63 -9.16 -1.42 -16.96
CA THR A 63 -8.04 -1.15 -16.06
C THR A 63 -7.16 -0.04 -16.59
N ILE A 64 -6.84 -0.03 -17.88
CA ILE A 64 -6.09 1.05 -18.52
C ILE A 64 -6.86 2.36 -18.38
N GLU A 65 -8.15 2.36 -18.72
CA GLU A 65 -9.01 3.54 -18.59
C GLU A 65 -9.07 4.04 -17.14
N TRP A 66 -9.26 3.14 -16.16
CA TRP A 66 -9.29 3.52 -14.76
C TRP A 66 -7.94 4.09 -14.30
N VAL A 67 -6.83 3.45 -14.67
CA VAL A 67 -5.48 3.91 -14.33
C VAL A 67 -5.19 5.29 -14.93
N ASP A 68 -5.55 5.52 -16.19
CA ASP A 68 -5.31 6.80 -16.86
C ASP A 68 -6.08 7.96 -16.20
N ASN A 69 -7.23 7.66 -15.60
CA ASN A 69 -8.09 8.62 -14.93
C ASN A 69 -7.95 8.62 -13.39
N VAL A 70 -7.15 7.71 -12.81
CA VAL A 70 -7.11 7.52 -11.35
C VAL A 70 -6.62 8.75 -10.61
N GLU A 71 -5.77 9.57 -11.22
CA GLU A 71 -5.29 10.81 -10.62
C GLU A 71 -6.40 11.85 -10.43
N GLN A 72 -7.43 11.81 -11.29
CA GLN A 72 -8.58 12.73 -11.23
C GLN A 72 -9.64 12.24 -10.24
N TRP A 73 -9.66 10.95 -9.93
CA TRP A 73 -10.53 10.41 -8.89
C TRP A 73 -10.07 10.95 -7.54
N SER A 74 -10.91 11.73 -6.87
CA SER A 74 -10.64 12.17 -5.52
C SER A 74 -11.86 11.92 -4.64
N LEU A 75 -11.58 11.45 -3.44
CA LEU A 75 -12.57 11.39 -2.37
C LEU A 75 -11.90 12.06 -1.17
N PRO A 76 -12.03 13.39 -1.00
CA PRO A 76 -11.30 14.15 0.03
C PRO A 76 -11.52 13.64 1.45
N GLU A 77 -12.64 12.94 1.70
CA GLU A 77 -12.88 12.26 2.95
C GLU A 77 -11.88 11.11 3.21
N MET A 78 -11.54 10.34 2.18
CA MET A 78 -10.57 9.23 2.30
C MET A 78 -9.17 9.73 2.62
N GLU A 79 -8.77 10.88 2.08
CA GLU A 79 -7.47 11.49 2.41
C GLU A 79 -7.36 11.86 3.90
N LYS A 80 -8.49 12.23 4.52
CA LYS A 80 -8.56 12.48 5.97
C LYS A 80 -8.60 11.18 6.77
N LEU A 81 -9.24 10.14 6.24
CA LEU A 81 -9.39 8.85 6.92
C LEU A 81 -8.15 7.97 6.78
N PHE A 82 -7.34 8.18 5.75
CA PHE A 82 -6.17 7.37 5.39
C PHE A 82 -4.99 8.25 4.94
N PRO A 83 -4.53 9.17 5.79
CA PRO A 83 -3.44 10.08 5.43
C PRO A 83 -2.15 9.33 5.07
N TYR A 84 -1.67 9.57 3.85
CA TYR A 84 -0.36 9.14 3.39
C TYR A 84 0.28 10.21 2.52
N TYR A 85 1.60 10.13 2.35
CA TYR A 85 2.35 10.99 1.45
C TYR A 85 3.67 10.32 1.02
N LEU A 86 4.29 10.87 -0.02
CA LEU A 86 5.62 10.46 -0.47
C LEU A 86 6.65 11.45 0.08
N ALA A 87 7.63 10.95 0.83
CA ALA A 87 8.55 11.76 1.62
C ALA A 87 9.91 12.03 0.94
N GLY A 88 10.04 11.68 -0.34
CA GLY A 88 11.29 11.74 -1.09
C GLY A 88 11.89 10.36 -1.29
N TYR A 89 13.22 10.28 -1.23
CA TYR A 89 13.99 9.07 -1.49
C TYR A 89 14.96 8.76 -0.35
N ASP A 90 15.28 7.49 -0.15
CA ASP A 90 16.30 7.06 0.79
C ASP A 90 17.73 7.14 0.20
N TYR A 91 18.74 6.66 0.94
CA TYR A 91 20.13 6.66 0.44
C TYR A 91 20.37 5.72 -0.75
N GLU A 92 19.45 4.80 -1.03
CA GLU A 92 19.50 3.84 -2.14
C GLU A 92 18.59 4.26 -3.30
N ASP A 93 18.14 5.52 -3.31
CA ASP A 93 17.22 6.11 -4.31
C ASP A 93 15.82 5.47 -4.33
N ARG A 94 15.41 4.76 -3.28
CA ARG A 94 14.07 4.17 -3.16
C ARG A 94 13.05 5.20 -2.68
N PRO A 95 11.85 5.29 -3.28
CA PRO A 95 10.83 6.20 -2.82
C PRO A 95 10.36 5.83 -1.40
N ILE A 96 10.17 6.84 -0.57
CA ILE A 96 9.71 6.68 0.81
C ILE A 96 8.21 6.97 0.87
N TRP A 97 7.44 5.92 1.13
CA TRP A 97 6.00 6.02 1.36
C TRP A 97 5.71 6.10 2.85
N VAL A 98 5.01 7.15 3.27
CA VAL A 98 4.69 7.39 4.68
C VAL A 98 3.18 7.32 4.87
N ALA A 99 2.76 6.55 5.88
CA ALA A 99 1.36 6.38 6.24
C ALA A 99 1.17 6.61 7.74
N GLU A 100 0.22 7.47 8.11
CA GLU A 100 -0.09 7.76 9.51
C GLU A 100 -1.19 6.81 10.02
N ILE A 101 -0.84 5.51 10.08
CA ILE A 101 -1.75 4.40 10.40
C ILE A 101 -2.54 4.63 11.69
N GLY A 102 -1.94 5.21 12.71
CA GLY A 102 -2.62 5.46 13.98
C GLY A 102 -3.75 6.51 13.89
N LYS A 103 -3.79 7.31 12.82
CA LYS A 103 -4.90 8.23 12.53
C LYS A 103 -6.00 7.60 11.68
N TYR A 104 -5.81 6.37 11.22
CA TYR A 104 -6.76 5.74 10.33
C TYR A 104 -8.07 5.45 11.06
N ASN A 105 -9.19 5.74 10.39
CA ASN A 105 -10.52 5.40 10.91
C ASN A 105 -11.17 4.33 10.02
N ILE A 106 -10.63 3.12 10.07
CA ILE A 106 -11.13 2.00 9.25
C ILE A 106 -12.53 1.58 9.70
N ARG A 107 -12.80 1.64 11.01
CA ARG A 107 -14.12 1.35 11.55
C ARG A 107 -15.24 2.19 10.92
N SER A 108 -15.09 3.51 10.79
CA SER A 108 -16.13 4.34 10.17
C SER A 108 -16.41 3.95 8.72
N VAL A 109 -15.40 3.44 8.01
CA VAL A 109 -15.56 2.91 6.65
C VAL A 109 -16.39 1.62 6.69
N VAL A 110 -16.02 0.69 7.55
CA VAL A 110 -16.71 -0.60 7.66
C VAL A 110 -18.17 -0.43 8.08
N GLU A 111 -18.45 0.55 8.94
CA GLU A 111 -19.82 0.88 9.37
C GLU A 111 -20.68 1.50 8.25
N ARG A 112 -20.08 2.06 7.18
CA ARG A 112 -20.80 2.48 5.97
C ARG A 112 -21.23 1.30 5.07
N GLY A 113 -20.84 0.08 5.41
CA GLY A 113 -21.20 -1.10 4.63
C GLY A 113 -20.48 -1.17 3.27
N PRO A 114 -21.06 -1.85 2.27
CA PRO A 114 -20.37 -2.18 1.02
C PRO A 114 -19.80 -0.97 0.25
N GLU A 115 -20.48 0.17 0.28
CA GLU A 115 -20.02 1.39 -0.41
C GLU A 115 -18.71 1.90 0.19
N GLY A 116 -18.62 1.99 1.53
CA GLY A 116 -17.39 2.41 2.20
C GLY A 116 -16.23 1.46 1.93
N LEU A 117 -16.49 0.14 1.93
CA LEU A 117 -15.45 -0.85 1.61
C LEU A 117 -14.93 -0.67 0.17
N ASN A 118 -15.83 -0.41 -0.77
CA ASN A 118 -15.45 -0.15 -2.17
C ASN A 118 -14.62 1.12 -2.31
N ASP A 119 -14.96 2.17 -1.57
CA ASP A 119 -14.21 3.43 -1.58
C ASP A 119 -12.79 3.26 -1.05
N VAL A 120 -12.61 2.49 0.02
CA VAL A 120 -11.28 2.19 0.55
C VAL A 120 -10.48 1.31 -0.39
N GLU A 121 -11.08 0.29 -1.01
CA GLU A 121 -10.37 -0.49 -2.03
C GLU A 121 -9.89 0.43 -3.17
N LYS A 122 -10.78 1.26 -3.76
CA LYS A 122 -10.39 2.24 -4.80
C LYS A 122 -9.27 3.17 -4.35
N TYR A 123 -9.34 3.68 -3.12
CA TYR A 123 -8.33 4.55 -2.54
C TYR A 123 -6.98 3.85 -2.36
N CYS A 124 -6.97 2.61 -1.86
CA CYS A 124 -5.75 1.80 -1.75
C CYS A 124 -5.14 1.50 -3.12
N PHE A 125 -5.96 1.22 -4.15
CA PHE A 125 -5.45 1.04 -5.52
C PHE A 125 -4.86 2.33 -6.09
N GLN A 126 -5.50 3.48 -5.88
CA GLN A 126 -4.94 4.76 -6.29
C GLN A 126 -3.58 5.01 -5.62
N ALA A 127 -3.46 4.75 -4.32
CA ALA A 127 -2.22 4.87 -3.58
C ALA A 127 -1.13 3.94 -4.14
N ALA A 128 -1.46 2.66 -4.39
CA ALA A 128 -0.54 1.70 -4.99
C ALA A 128 -0.07 2.16 -6.39
N PHE A 129 -0.98 2.71 -7.21
CA PHE A 129 -0.63 3.24 -8.52
C PHE A 129 0.35 4.41 -8.44
N ARG A 130 0.13 5.34 -7.51
CA ARG A 130 1.04 6.47 -7.26
C ARG A 130 2.43 6.00 -6.85
N ILE A 131 2.50 4.93 -6.05
CA ILE A 131 3.77 4.28 -5.70
C ILE A 131 4.46 3.71 -6.94
N PHE A 132 3.75 2.95 -7.78
CA PHE A 132 4.31 2.39 -9.01
C PHE A 132 4.83 3.48 -9.97
N LYS A 133 4.08 4.58 -10.10
CA LYS A 133 4.52 5.75 -10.87
C LYS A 133 5.82 6.34 -10.31
N SER A 134 5.95 6.44 -8.99
CA SER A 134 7.15 6.98 -8.35
C SER A 134 8.40 6.11 -8.58
N LEU A 135 8.23 4.79 -8.66
CA LEU A 135 9.29 3.85 -9.03
C LEU A 135 9.70 4.06 -10.49
N TYR A 136 8.72 4.20 -11.39
CA TYR A 136 8.98 4.34 -12.82
C TYR A 136 9.69 5.65 -13.20
N VAL A 137 9.30 6.78 -12.59
CA VAL A 137 9.95 8.08 -12.84
C VAL A 137 11.44 8.05 -12.50
N LYS A 138 11.87 7.17 -11.59
CA LYS A 138 13.30 6.99 -11.26
C LYS A 138 14.02 5.99 -12.16
N ASP A 139 13.31 5.00 -12.69
CA ASP A 139 13.87 3.96 -13.56
C ASP A 139 14.42 4.53 -14.88
N THR A 140 13.91 5.69 -15.34
CA THR A 140 14.41 6.37 -16.54
C THR A 140 15.83 6.95 -16.40
N ASP A 141 16.34 7.07 -15.17
CA ASP A 141 17.55 7.84 -14.83
C ASP A 141 18.76 6.97 -14.41
N THR A 142 18.88 5.71 -14.86
CA THR A 142 20.09 4.84 -14.76
C THR A 142 20.21 3.85 -13.59
N LYS A 143 19.17 3.65 -12.77
CA LYS A 143 19.13 2.55 -11.77
C LYS A 143 17.76 1.89 -11.77
N GLU A 144 17.75 0.55 -11.84
CA GLU A 144 16.53 -0.26 -11.66
C GLU A 144 16.04 -0.18 -10.21
N VAL A 145 15.42 0.94 -9.82
CA VAL A 145 14.76 1.06 -8.52
C VAL A 145 13.46 0.28 -8.59
N ARG A 146 13.44 -0.89 -7.96
CA ARG A 146 12.30 -1.82 -8.02
C ARG A 146 11.49 -1.87 -6.73
N ASP A 147 12.00 -1.27 -5.65
CA ASP A 147 11.46 -1.40 -4.31
C ASP A 147 11.31 -0.05 -3.59
N ILE A 148 10.46 -0.05 -2.57
CA ILE A 148 10.08 1.12 -1.78
C ILE A 148 10.54 0.98 -0.34
N VAL A 149 10.63 2.11 0.35
CA VAL A 149 10.68 2.17 1.81
C VAL A 149 9.32 2.59 2.34
N PHE A 150 8.76 1.80 3.27
CA PHE A 150 7.53 2.14 3.97
C PHE A 150 7.81 2.68 5.37
N LEU A 151 7.15 3.77 5.75
CA LEU A 151 7.17 4.32 7.11
C LEU A 151 5.73 4.40 7.63
N GLY A 152 5.36 3.45 8.50
CA GLY A 152 4.09 3.43 9.20
C GLY A 152 4.20 4.05 10.58
N ASP A 153 3.47 5.13 10.83
CA ASP A 153 3.30 5.71 12.16
C ASP A 153 2.04 5.20 12.84
N PHE A 154 2.20 4.52 13.99
CA PHE A 154 1.12 3.94 14.77
C PHE A 154 0.68 4.82 15.95
N GLU A 155 1.18 6.07 16.04
CA GLU A 155 0.74 7.03 17.04
C GLU A 155 -0.76 7.32 16.89
N GLY A 156 -1.52 7.14 17.98
CA GLY A 156 -2.97 7.31 17.99
C GLY A 156 -3.78 6.02 17.77
N THR A 157 -3.12 4.87 17.52
CA THR A 157 -3.84 3.59 17.36
C THR A 157 -4.72 3.29 18.57
N ASP A 158 -6.02 3.12 18.30
CA ASP A 158 -7.07 2.93 19.29
C ASP A 158 -7.52 1.46 19.39
N ILE A 159 -7.83 1.02 20.61
CA ILE A 159 -8.34 -0.32 20.92
C ILE A 159 -9.71 -0.55 20.26
N SER A 160 -10.48 0.50 20.01
CA SER A 160 -11.81 0.39 19.41
C SER A 160 -11.77 -0.20 18.00
N GLN A 161 -10.68 0.00 17.26
CA GLN A 161 -10.46 -0.60 15.93
C GLN A 161 -10.26 -2.12 16.05
N LEU A 162 -9.52 -2.59 17.06
CA LEU A 162 -9.27 -4.03 17.29
C LEU A 162 -10.41 -4.75 18.02
N ALA A 163 -11.25 -4.02 18.74
CA ALA A 163 -12.44 -4.56 19.41
C ALA A 163 -13.61 -4.81 18.44
N HIS A 164 -13.59 -4.22 17.25
CA HIS A 164 -14.64 -4.38 16.24
C HIS A 164 -14.28 -5.49 15.25
N LEU A 165 -14.83 -6.70 15.44
CA LEU A 165 -14.52 -7.89 14.62
C LEU A 165 -14.68 -7.67 13.11
N PRO A 166 -15.71 -6.97 12.59
CA PRO A 166 -15.79 -6.67 11.16
C PRO A 166 -14.61 -5.84 10.65
N THR A 167 -14.12 -4.88 11.45
CA THR A 167 -12.93 -4.09 11.12
C THR A 167 -11.67 -4.95 11.08
N VAL A 168 -11.48 -5.82 12.07
CA VAL A 168 -10.35 -6.77 12.09
C VAL A 168 -10.41 -7.69 10.87
N SER A 169 -11.57 -8.27 10.57
CA SER A 169 -11.76 -9.13 9.39
C SER A 169 -11.44 -8.40 8.09
N PHE A 170 -11.93 -7.16 7.95
CA PHE A 170 -11.62 -6.32 6.79
C PHE A 170 -10.12 -6.05 6.66
N LEU A 171 -9.43 -5.68 7.75
CA LEU A 171 -7.99 -5.43 7.75
C LEU A 171 -7.17 -6.68 7.36
N LEU A 172 -7.53 -7.85 7.89
CA LEU A 172 -6.84 -9.10 7.56
C LEU A 172 -7.04 -9.45 6.07
N ASN A 173 -8.25 -9.24 5.55
CA ASN A 173 -8.52 -9.45 4.11
C ASN A 173 -7.74 -8.45 3.25
N LEU A 174 -7.74 -7.17 3.63
CA LEU A 174 -7.00 -6.14 2.91
C LEU A 174 -5.49 -6.47 2.90
N ALA A 175 -4.91 -6.82 4.04
CA ALA A 175 -3.50 -7.23 4.13
C ALA A 175 -3.18 -8.43 3.23
N GLY A 176 -4.05 -9.44 3.21
CA GLY A 176 -3.90 -10.60 2.33
C GLY A 176 -3.98 -10.25 0.84
N SER A 177 -4.90 -9.35 0.45
CA SER A 177 -5.09 -8.96 -0.96
C SER A 177 -3.88 -8.22 -1.56
N TYR A 178 -3.10 -7.51 -0.74
CA TYR A 178 -1.92 -6.77 -1.18
C TYR A 178 -0.60 -7.48 -0.87
N LEU A 179 -0.63 -8.69 -0.29
CA LEU A 179 0.57 -9.38 0.17
C LEU A 179 1.58 -9.64 -0.96
N ASP A 180 1.13 -10.23 -2.06
CA ASP A 180 2.00 -10.56 -3.21
C ASP A 180 2.67 -9.31 -3.78
N ILE A 181 1.94 -8.19 -3.85
CA ILE A 181 2.45 -6.91 -4.32
C ILE A 181 3.50 -6.40 -3.35
N THR A 182 3.15 -6.39 -2.07
CA THR A 182 4.01 -5.89 -1.00
C THR A 182 5.29 -6.70 -0.94
N ASP A 183 5.26 -8.02 -1.09
CA ASP A 183 6.48 -8.82 -1.09
C ASP A 183 7.41 -8.51 -2.27
N GLN A 184 6.85 -8.16 -3.43
CA GLN A 184 7.63 -7.81 -4.61
C GLN A 184 8.22 -6.40 -4.55
N ILE A 185 7.48 -5.42 -4.01
CA ILE A 185 7.87 -4.00 -4.06
C ILE A 185 8.41 -3.47 -2.74
N LEU A 186 8.20 -4.15 -1.62
CA LEU A 186 8.71 -3.69 -0.33
C LEU A 186 10.18 -4.10 -0.20
N GLY A 187 11.05 -3.10 -0.17
CA GLY A 187 12.45 -3.29 0.17
C GLY A 187 12.63 -3.31 1.69
N HIS A 188 12.03 -2.32 2.35
CA HIS A 188 12.16 -2.15 3.79
C HIS A 188 10.97 -1.41 4.40
N ALA A 189 10.61 -1.72 5.63
CA ALA A 189 9.55 -1.02 6.37
C ALA A 189 9.97 -0.65 7.79
N PHE A 190 9.53 0.53 8.23
CA PHE A 190 9.58 0.96 9.61
C PHE A 190 8.16 1.07 10.17
N ALA A 191 7.92 0.42 11.31
CA ALA A 191 6.73 0.68 12.12
C ALA A 191 7.16 1.44 13.37
N ILE A 192 6.81 2.72 13.47
CA ILE A 192 7.18 3.59 14.59
C ILE A 192 5.99 3.88 15.50
N ASN A 193 6.27 4.32 16.73
CA ASN A 193 5.24 4.62 17.74
C ASN A 193 4.28 3.45 18.01
N VAL A 194 4.76 2.22 17.88
CA VAL A 194 3.96 1.01 18.11
C VAL A 194 3.66 0.88 19.61
N ASN A 195 2.42 1.20 19.98
CA ASN A 195 1.93 0.99 21.34
C ASN A 195 1.56 -0.50 21.56
N TYR A 196 1.13 -0.84 22.77
CA TYR A 196 0.76 -2.22 23.11
C TYR A 196 -0.36 -2.78 22.20
N ILE A 197 -1.33 -1.94 21.80
CA ILE A 197 -2.45 -2.34 20.96
C ILE A 197 -1.96 -2.67 19.54
N ALA A 198 -1.17 -1.78 18.94
CA ALA A 198 -0.57 -2.00 17.62
C ALA A 198 0.35 -3.23 17.61
N ALA A 199 1.12 -3.47 18.68
CA ALA A 199 1.94 -4.68 18.81
C ALA A 199 1.09 -5.97 18.73
N ARG A 200 -0.10 -5.99 19.34
CA ARG A 200 -1.04 -7.11 19.21
C ARG A 200 -1.61 -7.27 17.81
N ALA A 201 -1.84 -6.18 17.10
CA ALA A 201 -2.23 -6.26 15.69
C ALA A 201 -1.13 -6.92 14.84
N PHE A 202 0.15 -6.59 15.08
CA PHE A 202 1.27 -7.26 14.42
C PHE A 202 1.35 -8.76 14.74
N ASP A 203 1.06 -9.18 15.98
CA ASP A 203 0.99 -10.61 16.33
C ASP A 203 -0.07 -11.35 15.49
N LEU A 204 -1.22 -10.71 15.24
CA LEU A 204 -2.31 -11.27 14.41
C LEU A 204 -1.97 -11.27 12.91
N LEU A 205 -1.24 -10.26 12.44
CA LEU A 205 -0.87 -10.12 11.02
C LEU A 205 0.32 -10.99 10.63
N ARG A 206 1.20 -11.34 11.58
CA ARG A 206 2.44 -12.09 11.32
C ARG A 206 2.23 -13.35 10.46
N PRO A 207 1.25 -14.24 10.73
CA PRO A 207 1.04 -15.43 9.90
C PRO A 207 0.62 -15.13 8.47
N ILE A 208 -0.05 -13.98 8.24
CA ILE A 208 -0.47 -13.53 6.92
C ILE A 208 0.70 -12.90 6.18
N LEU A 209 1.48 -12.06 6.87
CA LEU A 209 2.61 -11.33 6.27
C LEU A 209 3.78 -12.23 5.88
N GLY A 210 3.96 -13.38 6.54
CA GLY A 210 5.00 -14.35 6.17
C GLY A 210 6.39 -13.71 6.03
N GLY A 211 7.03 -13.89 4.88
CA GLY A 211 8.36 -13.31 4.59
C GLY A 211 8.40 -11.78 4.57
N VAL A 212 7.27 -11.12 4.29
CA VAL A 212 7.16 -9.65 4.34
C VAL A 212 7.40 -9.13 5.75
N PHE A 213 7.02 -9.91 6.77
CA PHE A 213 7.17 -9.51 8.18
C PHE A 213 8.65 -9.27 8.55
N GLU A 214 9.57 -10.03 7.95
CA GLU A 214 11.02 -9.90 8.19
C GLU A 214 11.60 -8.59 7.62
N LYS A 215 10.88 -7.92 6.72
CA LYS A 215 11.26 -6.61 6.17
C LYS A 215 10.85 -5.45 7.08
N ILE A 216 10.11 -5.71 8.16
CA ILE A 216 9.52 -4.69 9.04
C ILE A 216 10.35 -4.54 10.32
N GLU A 217 10.98 -3.37 10.49
CA GLU A 217 11.57 -2.98 11.77
C GLU A 217 10.51 -2.32 12.67
N ILE A 218 10.14 -3.02 13.75
CA ILE A 218 9.11 -2.58 14.69
C ILE A 218 9.75 -1.83 15.86
N TYR A 219 9.35 -0.58 16.04
CA TYR A 219 9.78 0.28 17.13
C TYR A 219 8.60 0.76 17.97
N GLY A 220 8.73 0.60 19.29
CA GLY A 220 7.77 1.16 20.24
C GLY A 220 7.80 2.68 20.34
N ILE A 221 7.17 3.24 21.37
CA ILE A 221 7.00 4.68 21.59
C ILE A 221 8.28 5.49 21.88
N ASN A 222 9.45 4.84 21.98
CA ASN A 222 10.70 5.53 22.28
C ASN A 222 11.24 6.25 21.04
N LYS A 223 10.97 7.56 20.97
CA LYS A 223 11.40 8.44 19.87
C LYS A 223 12.88 8.39 19.57
N SER A 224 13.74 8.48 20.56
CA SER A 224 15.19 8.46 20.36
C SER A 224 15.65 7.17 19.67
N LYS A 225 15.04 6.03 20.00
CA LYS A 225 15.39 4.73 19.40
C LYS A 225 15.00 4.65 17.93
N TRP A 226 13.73 4.93 17.60
CA TRP A 226 13.27 4.82 16.21
C TRP A 226 13.86 5.91 15.33
N MET A 227 14.05 7.12 15.86
CA MET A 227 14.71 8.22 15.14
C MET A 227 16.12 7.85 14.72
N ALA A 228 16.89 7.26 15.64
CA ALA A 228 18.25 6.83 15.34
C ALA A 228 18.26 5.77 14.23
N ALA A 229 17.22 4.93 14.13
CA ALA A 229 17.08 3.99 13.03
C ALA A 229 16.74 4.65 11.71
N LEU A 230 15.77 5.56 11.69
CA LEU A 230 15.40 6.33 10.49
C LEU A 230 16.62 7.06 9.93
N ARG A 231 17.37 7.81 10.75
CA ARG A 231 18.54 8.58 10.30
C ARG A 231 19.69 7.75 9.75
N ARG A 232 19.76 6.45 10.09
CA ARG A 232 20.76 5.54 9.51
C ARG A 232 20.44 5.13 8.09
N LYS A 233 19.17 5.17 7.69
CA LYS A 233 18.68 4.64 6.41
C LYS A 233 18.05 5.70 5.51
N LEU A 234 17.60 6.82 6.08
CA LEU A 234 16.93 7.91 5.39
C LEU A 234 17.75 9.21 5.52
N PRO A 235 17.88 10.00 4.44
CA PRO A 235 18.35 11.37 4.49
C PRO A 235 17.52 12.24 5.46
N GLU A 236 18.15 13.21 6.12
CA GLU A 236 17.46 14.02 7.14
C GLU A 236 16.36 14.91 6.54
N GLU A 237 16.54 15.33 5.29
CA GLU A 237 15.60 16.12 4.50
C GLU A 237 14.36 15.35 4.05
N THR A 238 14.41 14.02 4.02
CA THR A 238 13.27 13.16 3.66
C THR A 238 12.51 12.66 4.87
N ILE A 239 12.99 12.96 6.09
CA ILE A 239 12.25 12.69 7.32
C ILE A 239 11.32 13.89 7.59
N PRO A 240 10.02 13.67 7.78
CA PRO A 240 9.08 14.73 8.15
C PRO A 240 9.49 15.51 9.41
N PRO A 241 9.25 16.84 9.49
CA PRO A 241 9.66 17.65 10.63
C PRO A 241 8.99 17.22 11.94
N TRP A 242 7.74 16.74 11.90
CA TRP A 242 7.05 16.24 13.09
C TRP A 242 7.66 14.93 13.61
N TYR A 243 8.28 14.14 12.73
CA TYR A 243 9.14 13.03 13.10
C TYR A 243 10.58 13.46 13.36
N GLY A 244 10.89 14.75 13.50
CA GLY A 244 12.23 15.27 13.87
C GLY A 244 13.28 15.23 12.76
N GLY A 245 12.87 15.26 11.50
CA GLY A 245 13.73 15.58 10.37
C GLY A 245 13.88 17.09 10.11
N SER A 246 14.34 17.43 8.91
CA SER A 246 14.71 18.81 8.55
C SER A 246 13.50 19.69 8.21
N LYS A 247 13.63 21.01 8.45
CA LYS A 247 12.66 22.03 8.01
C LYS A 247 12.55 22.18 6.48
N ARG A 248 13.47 21.56 5.71
CA ARG A 248 13.45 21.55 4.24
C ARG A 248 12.61 20.41 3.64
N PHE A 249 11.92 19.64 4.49
CA PHE A 249 11.02 18.60 4.04
C PHE A 249 9.94 19.17 3.13
N THR A 250 9.92 18.69 1.89
CA THR A 250 8.87 18.93 0.92
C THR A 250 8.37 17.56 0.50
N PRO A 251 7.10 17.19 0.79
CA PRO A 251 6.51 15.99 0.23
C PRO A 251 6.67 16.01 -1.28
N LEU A 252 6.95 14.87 -1.90
CA LEU A 252 6.82 14.77 -3.34
C LEU A 252 5.37 15.10 -3.69
N GLU A 253 5.16 16.01 -4.63
CA GLU A 253 3.83 16.30 -5.14
C GLU A 253 3.25 15.02 -5.70
N VAL A 254 2.32 14.43 -4.96
CA VAL A 254 1.56 13.26 -5.39
C VAL A 254 0.44 13.69 -6.35
N TYR A 255 0.17 15.00 -6.40
CA TYR A 255 -0.84 15.67 -7.21
C TYR A 255 -0.12 16.64 -8.15
N GLY A 256 -0.33 16.49 -9.46
CA GLY A 256 -0.06 17.55 -10.42
C GLY A 256 -1.21 18.54 -10.47
#